data_AF-A0A0A9GIZ9-F1
#
_entry.id   AF-A0A0A9GIZ9-F1
#
_cell.length_a   1.000
_cell.length_b   1.000
_cell.length_c   1.000
_cell.angle_alpha   90.00
_cell.angle_beta   90.00
_cell.angle_gamma   90.00
#
_symmetry.space_group_name_H-M   'P 1'
#
loop_
_entity.id
_entity.type
_entity.pdbx_description
1 polymer ?
#
loop_
_entity_poly.entity_id
_entity_poly.type
_entity_poly.pdbx_seq_one_letter_code
_entity_poly.pdbx_strand_id
1 'polypeptide(L)'
;MVEEYHITPWMEHYGSMVDLLCKAGALNEAFEFVQAMSLTPDPAIWRVLAGACRDHGNTSLARKLIDHVIDMEPDHEGNYVLASNMYAAGEDWRRVVDVRLDMGVRKGTARCSTSVSYVEVNGE
;
A
#
# COMPACT_ATOMS: atom_id res chain seq x y z
N MET A 1 -10.32 21.34 -11.41
CA MET A 1 -9.73 20.81 -12.68
C MET A 1 -10.73 20.75 -13.83
N VAL A 2 -11.83 20.00 -13.70
CA VAL A 2 -12.81 19.87 -14.81
C VAL A 2 -13.72 21.08 -14.95
N GLU A 3 -14.29 21.57 -13.84
CA GLU A 3 -15.24 22.70 -13.90
C GLU A 3 -14.55 24.06 -14.09
N GLU A 4 -13.42 24.26 -13.39
CA GLU A 4 -12.74 25.56 -13.35
C GLU A 4 -11.68 25.74 -14.46
N TYR A 5 -11.00 24.65 -14.84
CA TYR A 5 -9.91 24.70 -15.84
C TYR A 5 -10.23 23.93 -17.13
N HIS A 6 -11.37 23.24 -17.19
CA HIS A 6 -11.79 22.40 -18.32
C HIS A 6 -10.76 21.34 -18.72
N ILE A 7 -9.94 20.90 -17.77
CA ILE A 7 -8.95 19.83 -17.97
C ILE A 7 -9.54 18.54 -17.42
N THR A 8 -9.66 17.53 -18.29
CA THR A 8 -9.98 16.17 -17.88
C THR A 8 -8.78 15.57 -17.16
N PRO A 9 -8.86 15.29 -15.84
CA PRO A 9 -7.76 14.70 -15.10
C PRO A 9 -7.46 13.29 -15.61
N TRP A 10 -6.17 12.97 -15.67
CA TRP A 10 -5.66 11.64 -15.96
C TRP A 10 -5.18 11.03 -14.64
N MET A 11 -4.82 9.76 -14.66
CA MET A 11 -4.40 9.04 -13.45
C MET A 11 -3.23 9.72 -12.73
N GLU A 12 -2.30 10.32 -13.47
CA GLU A 12 -1.14 11.05 -12.94
C GLU A 12 -1.56 12.32 -12.18
N HIS A 13 -2.60 13.01 -12.64
CA HIS A 13 -3.15 14.17 -11.95
C HIS A 13 -3.81 13.77 -10.64
N TYR A 14 -4.56 12.66 -10.63
CA TYR A 14 -5.15 12.11 -9.41
C TYR A 14 -4.08 11.65 -8.42
N GLY A 15 -3.05 10.93 -8.88
CA GLY A 15 -1.94 10.51 -8.05
C GLY A 15 -1.23 11.69 -7.37
N SER A 16 -1.03 12.77 -8.13
CA SER A 16 -0.41 14.01 -7.60
C SER A 16 -1.27 14.67 -6.51
N MET A 17 -2.59 14.76 -6.71
CA MET A 17 -3.52 15.30 -5.72
C MET A 17 -3.56 14.46 -4.44
N VAL A 18 -3.59 13.13 -4.58
CA VAL A 18 -3.56 12.21 -3.43
C VAL A 18 -2.26 12.34 -2.65
N ASP A 19 -1.11 12.38 -3.33
CA ASP A 19 0.20 12.56 -2.69
C ASP A 19 0.27 13.88 -1.91
N LEU A 20 -0.25 14.98 -2.47
CA LEU A 20 -0.32 16.28 -1.79
C LEU A 20 -1.19 16.23 -0.53
N LEU A 21 -2.39 15.65 -0.61
CA LEU A 21 -3.29 15.51 0.54
C LEU A 21 -2.69 14.61 1.63
N CYS A 22 -2.05 13.51 1.21
CA CYS A 22 -1.33 12.61 2.11
C CYS A 22 -0.22 13.32 2.86
N LYS A 23 0.64 14.08 2.17
CA LYS A 23 1.73 14.85 2.78
C LYS A 23 1.25 15.96 3.71
N ALA A 24 0.07 16.51 3.46
CA ALA A 24 -0.58 17.46 4.35
C ALA A 24 -1.20 16.80 5.60
N GLY A 25 -1.23 15.46 5.68
CA GLY A 25 -1.91 14.72 6.73
C GLY A 25 -3.44 14.71 6.61
N ALA A 26 -3.98 15.20 5.49
CA ALA A 26 -5.40 15.26 5.20
C ALA A 26 -5.93 13.91 4.69
N LEU A 27 -5.75 12.85 5.48
CA LEU A 27 -6.01 11.47 5.06
C LEU A 27 -7.47 11.19 4.69
N ASN A 28 -8.41 11.77 5.43
CA ASN A 28 -9.84 11.59 5.15
C ASN A 28 -10.22 12.26 3.82
N GLU A 29 -9.73 13.48 3.59
CA GLU A 29 -9.92 14.20 2.33
C GLU A 29 -9.28 13.43 1.17
N ALA A 30 -8.08 12.86 1.36
CA ALA A 30 -7.44 12.01 0.38
C ALA A 30 -8.30 10.77 0.05
N PHE A 31 -8.85 10.10 1.06
CA PHE A 31 -9.72 8.93 0.87
C PHE A 31 -11.03 9.28 0.16
N GLU A 32 -11.67 10.39 0.54
CA GLU A 32 -12.88 10.90 -0.12
C GLU A 32 -12.59 11.30 -1.57
N PHE A 33 -11.46 11.95 -1.81
CA PHE A 33 -11.02 12.32 -3.15
C PHE A 33 -10.83 11.10 -4.05
N VAL A 34 -10.18 10.04 -3.55
CA VAL A 34 -10.02 8.77 -4.30
C VAL A 34 -11.36 8.12 -4.60
N GLN A 35 -12.30 8.11 -3.65
CA GLN A 35 -13.64 7.56 -3.88
C GLN A 35 -14.47 8.39 -4.86
N ALA A 36 -14.24 9.70 -4.93
CA ALA A 36 -14.92 10.61 -5.84
C ALA A 36 -14.30 10.63 -7.26
N MET A 37 -13.24 9.86 -7.50
CA MET A 37 -12.60 9.78 -8.81
C MET A 37 -13.59 9.25 -9.87
N SER A 38 -13.62 9.91 -11.03
CA SER A 38 -14.40 9.45 -12.18
C SER A 38 -13.78 8.23 -12.89
N LEU A 39 -12.50 7.97 -12.63
CA LEU A 39 -11.76 6.82 -13.12
C LEU A 39 -11.53 5.84 -11.97
N THR A 40 -11.51 4.54 -12.29
CA THR A 40 -11.16 3.51 -11.32
C THR A 40 -9.74 3.77 -10.80
N PRO A 41 -9.57 3.98 -9.48
CA PRO A 41 -8.25 4.23 -8.91
C PRO A 41 -7.33 3.02 -9.10
N ASP A 42 -6.07 3.27 -9.42
CA ASP A 42 -5.09 2.19 -9.58
C ASP A 42 -4.63 1.66 -8.20
N PRO A 43 -4.07 0.44 -8.16
CA PRO A 43 -3.48 -0.09 -6.93
C PRO A 43 -2.38 0.80 -6.34
N ALA A 44 -1.68 1.58 -7.17
CA ALA A 44 -0.62 2.46 -6.71
C ALA A 44 -1.14 3.61 -5.83
N ILE A 45 -2.25 4.26 -6.19
CA ILE A 45 -2.91 5.32 -5.43
C ILE A 45 -3.32 4.79 -4.05
N TRP A 46 -3.92 3.60 -3.99
CA TRP A 46 -4.30 2.97 -2.72
C TRP A 46 -3.08 2.62 -1.86
N ARG A 47 -1.98 2.13 -2.46
CA ARG A 47 -0.72 1.88 -1.74
C ARG A 47 -0.14 3.16 -1.15
N VAL A 48 -0.14 4.26 -1.90
CA VAL A 48 0.32 5.58 -1.42
C VAL A 48 -0.51 6.03 -0.23
N LEU A 49 -1.84 5.98 -0.35
CA LEU A 49 -2.75 6.37 0.72
C LEU A 49 -2.60 5.48 1.97
N ALA A 50 -2.43 4.17 1.80
CA ALA A 50 -2.20 3.24 2.91
C ALA A 50 -0.88 3.55 3.64
N GLY A 51 0.19 3.82 2.89
CA GLY A 51 1.49 4.23 3.43
C GLY A 51 1.40 5.53 4.22
N ALA A 52 0.73 6.54 3.68
CA ALA A 52 0.51 7.81 4.38
C ALA A 52 -0.33 7.62 5.65
N CYS A 53 -1.39 6.80 5.61
CA CYS A 53 -2.18 6.47 6.79
C CYS A 53 -1.33 5.84 7.90
N ARG A 54 -0.40 4.95 7.55
CA ARG A 54 0.57 4.38 8.50
C ARG A 54 1.47 5.47 9.08
N ASP A 55 2.06 6.31 8.23
CA ASP A 55 3.05 7.31 8.65
C ASP A 55 2.45 8.38 9.57
N HIS A 56 1.16 8.69 9.40
CA HIS A 56 0.39 9.58 10.26
C HIS A 56 -0.31 8.87 11.44
N GLY A 57 -0.05 7.59 11.67
CA GLY A 57 -0.57 6.83 12.83
C GLY A 57 -2.02 6.35 12.70
N ASN A 58 -2.68 6.53 11.56
CA ASN A 58 -4.01 5.99 11.28
C ASN A 58 -3.93 4.52 10.82
N THR A 59 -3.50 3.65 11.75
CA THR A 59 -3.25 2.22 11.48
C THR A 59 -4.51 1.43 11.13
N SER A 60 -5.70 1.87 11.55
CA SER A 60 -6.96 1.22 11.22
C SER A 60 -7.34 1.42 9.75
N LEU A 61 -7.22 2.65 9.25
CA LEU A 61 -7.46 2.96 7.84
C LEU A 61 -6.38 2.33 6.95
N ALA A 62 -5.10 2.43 7.35
CA ALA A 62 -3.99 1.81 6.62
C ALA A 62 -4.22 0.31 6.36
N ARG A 63 -4.69 -0.43 7.38
CA ARG A 63 -5.00 -1.86 7.27
C ARG A 63 -6.15 -2.17 6.30
N LYS A 64 -7.22 -1.39 6.34
CA LYS A 64 -8.33 -1.57 5.39
C LYS A 64 -7.89 -1.33 3.95
N LEU A 65 -7.07 -0.29 3.75
CA LEU A 65 -6.58 0.05 2.42
C LEU A 65 -5.62 -1.02 1.89
N ILE A 66 -4.69 -1.52 2.72
CA ILE A 66 -3.77 -2.55 2.24
C ILE A 66 -4.45 -3.90 1.95
N ASP A 67 -5.47 -4.27 2.74
CA ASP A 67 -6.31 -5.45 2.44
C ASP A 67 -6.98 -5.27 1.06
N HIS A 68 -7.53 -4.08 0.77
CA HIS A 68 -8.12 -3.77 -0.53
C HIS A 68 -7.09 -3.88 -1.67
N VAL A 69 -5.85 -3.43 -1.47
CA VAL A 69 -4.78 -3.57 -2.48
C VAL A 69 -4.45 -5.04 -2.74
N ILE A 70 -4.41 -5.89 -1.70
CA ILE A 70 -4.18 -7.33 -1.85
C ILE A 70 -5.29 -7.97 -2.69
N ASP A 71 -6.55 -7.58 -2.47
CA ASP A 71 -7.68 -8.10 -3.25
C ASP A 71 -7.59 -7.72 -4.72
N MET A 72 -7.05 -6.53 -5.04
CA MET A 72 -6.86 -6.07 -6.43
C MET A 72 -5.66 -6.70 -7.12
N GLU A 73 -4.56 -6.94 -6.39
CA GLU A 73 -3.32 -7.49 -6.92
C GLU A 73 -2.84 -8.67 -6.08
N PRO A 74 -3.55 -9.81 -6.14
CA PRO A 74 -3.26 -10.97 -5.29
C PRO A 74 -1.89 -11.61 -5.56
N ASP A 75 -1.30 -11.37 -6.73
CA ASP A 75 0.01 -11.90 -7.12
C ASP A 75 1.19 -10.97 -6.76
N HIS A 76 0.90 -9.75 -6.31
CA HIS A 76 1.94 -8.76 -6.01
C HIS A 76 2.49 -8.94 -4.59
N GLU A 77 3.63 -9.61 -4.50
CA GLU A 77 4.28 -10.01 -3.23
C GLU A 77 4.53 -8.85 -2.27
N GLY A 78 4.90 -7.68 -2.81
CA GLY A 78 5.16 -6.48 -2.02
C GLY A 78 3.95 -6.02 -1.19
N ASN A 79 2.73 -6.35 -1.62
CA ASN A 79 1.50 -5.97 -0.91
C ASN A 79 1.35 -6.79 0.39
N TYR A 80 1.70 -8.08 0.36
CA TYR A 80 1.70 -8.95 1.54
C TYR A 80 2.79 -8.55 2.54
N VAL A 81 3.98 -8.18 2.06
CA VAL A 81 5.05 -7.67 2.92
C VAL A 81 4.61 -6.37 3.59
N LEU A 82 4.04 -5.44 2.83
CA LEU A 82 3.54 -4.17 3.36
C LEU A 82 2.41 -4.38 4.39
N ALA A 83 1.45 -5.25 4.09
CA ALA A 83 0.38 -5.62 5.02
C ALA A 83 0.93 -6.24 6.31
N SER A 84 1.83 -7.23 6.19
CA SER A 84 2.46 -7.87 7.36
C SER A 84 3.16 -6.84 8.25
N ASN A 85 3.82 -5.83 7.67
CA ASN A 85 4.48 -4.78 8.43
C ASN A 85 3.46 -3.84 9.12
N MET A 86 2.37 -3.49 8.43
CA MET A 86 1.29 -2.67 9.02
C MET A 86 0.58 -3.38 10.18
N TYR A 87 0.31 -4.69 10.05
CA TYR A 87 -0.26 -5.49 11.13
C TYR A 87 0.70 -5.63 12.31
N ALA A 88 1.99 -5.84 12.06
CA ALA A 88 3.00 -5.90 13.12
C ALA A 88 3.12 -4.57 13.88
N ALA A 89 3.08 -3.44 13.17
CA ALA A 89 3.09 -2.10 13.78
C ALA A 89 1.85 -1.84 14.67
N GLY A 90 0.74 -2.51 14.38
CA GLY A 90 -0.48 -2.49 15.21
C GLY A 90 -0.56 -3.62 16.23
N GLU A 91 0.53 -4.36 16.47
CA GLU A 91 0.61 -5.52 17.38
C GLU A 91 -0.38 -6.65 17.08
N ASP A 92 -0.93 -6.69 15.86
CA ASP A 92 -1.88 -7.70 15.40
C ASP A 92 -1.14 -8.91 14.85
N TRP A 93 -0.45 -9.62 15.73
CA TRP A 93 0.38 -10.79 15.39
C TRP A 93 -0.42 -11.91 14.73
N ARG A 94 -1.74 -12.00 15.01
CA ARG A 94 -2.60 -12.99 14.36
C ARG A 94 -2.70 -12.71 12.87
N ARG A 95 -3.02 -11.47 12.49
CA ARG A 95 -3.08 -11.05 11.08
C ARG A 95 -1.73 -11.14 10.38
N VAL A 96 -0.63 -10.90 11.09
CA VAL A 96 0.73 -11.12 10.53
C VAL A 96 0.91 -12.57 10.07
N VAL A 97 0.49 -13.53 10.88
CA VAL A 97 0.56 -14.95 10.52
C VAL A 97 -0.38 -15.27 9.36
N ASP A 98 -1.62 -14.77 9.40
CA ASP A 98 -2.62 -15.00 8.36
C ASP A 98 -2.13 -14.51 6.98
N VAL A 99 -1.60 -13.29 6.89
CA VAL A 99 -1.07 -12.70 5.65
C VAL A 99 0.12 -13.49 5.10
N ARG A 100 1.01 -13.97 5.99
CA ARG A 100 2.17 -14.77 5.58
C ARG A 100 1.78 -16.16 5.09
N LEU A 101 0.76 -16.77 5.70
CA LEU A 101 0.21 -18.03 5.25
C LEU A 101 -0.48 -17.87 3.90
N ASP A 102 -1.30 -16.82 3.70
CA ASP A 102 -1.97 -16.56 2.41
C ASP A 102 -0.95 -16.38 1.27
N MET A 103 0.12 -15.61 1.54
CA MET A 103 1.24 -15.47 0.60
C MET A 103 1.91 -16.82 0.28
N GLY A 104 2.12 -17.67 1.28
CA GLY A 104 2.75 -18.98 1.11
C GLY A 104 1.88 -20.02 0.40
N VAL A 105 0.56 -19.97 0.60
CA VAL A 105 -0.43 -20.81 -0.08
C VAL A 105 -0.52 -20.43 -1.55
N ARG A 106 -0.65 -19.13 -1.85
CA ARG A 106 -0.78 -18.64 -3.24
C ARG A 106 0.44 -18.91 -4.10
N LYS A 107 1.64 -18.89 -3.51
CA LYS A 107 2.89 -19.17 -4.22
C LYS A 107 3.32 -20.64 -4.22
N GLY A 108 2.59 -21.52 -3.54
CA GLY A 108 3.02 -22.91 -3.36
C GLY A 108 4.39 -23.01 -2.70
N THR A 109 4.49 -22.73 -1.39
CA THR A 109 5.69 -23.00 -0.56
C THR A 109 7.02 -22.40 -1.04
N ALA A 110 7.01 -21.41 -1.93
CA ALA A 110 8.21 -20.63 -2.20
C ALA A 110 8.43 -19.68 -1.01
N ARG A 111 9.35 -20.07 -0.11
CA ARG A 111 10.04 -19.10 0.77
C ARG A 111 10.35 -17.88 -0.09
N CYS A 112 9.81 -16.71 0.27
CA CYS A 112 10.33 -15.43 -0.23
C CYS A 112 11.83 -15.57 -0.23
N SER A 113 12.48 -15.40 -1.37
CA SER A 113 13.93 -15.48 -1.47
C SER A 113 14.49 -14.60 -0.36
N THR A 114 14.97 -15.23 0.70
CA THR A 114 15.64 -14.52 1.78
C THR A 114 16.76 -13.80 1.08
N SER A 115 16.71 -12.47 1.02
CA SER A 115 17.81 -11.69 0.46
C SER A 115 19.01 -12.00 1.36
N VAL A 116 19.89 -12.89 0.89
CA VAL A 116 21.13 -13.22 1.60
C VAL A 116 22.16 -12.22 1.10
N SER A 117 22.56 -11.27 1.94
CA SER A 117 23.78 -10.51 1.71
C SER A 117 24.95 -11.29 2.31
N TYR A 118 25.95 -11.58 1.49
CA TYR A 118 27.23 -12.14 1.94
C TYR A 118 28.23 -10.99 2.05
N VAL A 119 28.94 -10.91 3.16
CA VAL A 119 30.08 -10.00 3.31
C VAL A 119 31.32 -10.87 3.36
N GLU A 120 32.15 -10.79 2.33
CA GLU A 120 33.48 -11.40 2.32
C GLU A 120 34.40 -10.62 3.26
N VAL A 121 34.73 -11.23 4.40
CA VAL A 121 35.81 -10.78 5.27
C VAL A 121 37.02 -11.67 5.00
N ASN A 122 37.88 -11.20 4.08
CA ASN A 122 39.30 -11.52 3.84
C ASN A 122 39.58 -11.71 2.35
N GLY A 123 39.95 -10.62 1.68
CA GLY A 123 40.73 -10.69 0.45
C GLY A 123 42.20 -10.84 0.82
N GLU A 124 42.77 -12.01 0.56
CA GLU A 124 44.21 -12.15 0.33
C GLU A 124 44.54 -11.78 -1.12
#